data_AF-A0A0B7FV81-F1
#
_entry.id   AF-A0A0B7FV81-F1
#
_cell.length_a   1.000
_cell.length_b   1.000
_cell.length_c   1.000
_cell.angle_alpha   90.00
_cell.angle_beta   90.00
_cell.angle_gamma   90.00
#
_symmetry.space_group_name_H-M   'P 1'
#
loop_
_entity.id
_entity.type
_entity.pdbx_description
1 polymer ?
#
loop_
_entity_poly.entity_id
_entity_poly.type
_entity_poly.pdbx_seq_one_letter_code
_entity_poly.pdbx_strand_id
1 'polypeptide(L)'
;MLAHRILVFVGLIAGIVRAGNTTCKTTSLDWYTRSVGETPCRTYERMRQICDRDYQVGDFRTSIPGDNCGGQPATCCCNSVSFALSMLCMNCQHGTGSGVFGDPGIDAEVGSYEVYLNHCVNPTNKNLRNDVQLGVCQQGIKLPAFLYSIFWRDGPWFYGAIKEYAQLDISGGKNNTGLCTEASSADNNNSEAATTTLSEAGKSRVPVGAIAGGVVAGVVLLIGSVFLGFFISKRQQDKKLRDLIEQRKPLNTAFEYYDPLVGATVQSRELYCRLT
;
A
#
# COMPACT_ATOMS: atom_id res chain seq x y z
N MET A 1 46.16 9.97 -41.63
CA MET A 1 45.99 10.36 -40.20
C MET A 1 44.60 10.95 -40.02
N LEU A 2 44.00 10.76 -38.83
CA LEU A 2 42.66 11.20 -38.40
C LEU A 2 41.46 10.39 -38.91
N ALA A 3 41.25 9.21 -38.32
CA ALA A 3 39.93 8.60 -38.19
C ALA A 3 39.25 9.18 -36.93
N HIS A 4 38.26 10.05 -37.12
CA HIS A 4 37.42 10.55 -36.02
C HIS A 4 36.47 9.45 -35.54
N ARG A 5 36.78 8.93 -34.36
CA ARG A 5 35.93 8.02 -33.59
C ARG A 5 34.78 8.81 -32.98
N ILE A 6 33.58 8.64 -33.53
CA ILE A 6 32.33 9.12 -32.92
C ILE A 6 31.96 8.12 -31.82
N LEU A 7 32.22 8.48 -30.56
CA LEU A 7 31.72 7.80 -29.37
C LEU A 7 30.28 8.28 -29.12
N VAL A 8 29.29 7.48 -29.48
CA VAL A 8 27.89 7.70 -29.08
C VAL A 8 27.69 7.08 -27.70
N PHE A 9 27.74 7.91 -26.66
CA PHE A 9 27.29 7.53 -25.32
C PHE A 9 25.75 7.55 -25.29
N VAL A 10 25.12 6.39 -25.47
CA VAL A 10 23.69 6.22 -25.13
C VAL A 10 23.61 6.04 -23.62
N GLY A 11 23.41 7.14 -22.89
CA GLY A 11 23.13 7.13 -21.46
C GLY A 11 21.73 6.59 -21.19
N LEU A 12 21.64 5.29 -20.93
CA LEU A 12 20.45 4.66 -20.34
C LEU A 12 20.35 5.12 -18.88
N ILE A 13 19.64 6.23 -18.63
CA ILE A 13 19.22 6.61 -17.29
C ILE A 13 18.07 5.66 -16.93
N ALA A 14 18.41 4.44 -16.49
CA ALA A 14 17.48 3.62 -15.74
C ALA A 14 17.28 4.32 -14.39
N GLY A 15 16.23 5.13 -14.29
CA GLY A 15 15.79 5.67 -13.01
C GLY A 15 15.54 4.48 -12.07
N ILE A 16 16.37 4.34 -11.04
CA ILE A 16 16.18 3.34 -10.00
C ILE A 16 14.89 3.74 -9.29
N VAL A 17 13.78 3.09 -9.60
CA VAL A 17 12.57 3.15 -8.78
C VAL A 17 12.90 2.38 -7.50
N ARG A 18 13.36 3.10 -6.48
CA ARG A 18 13.46 2.53 -5.14
C ARG A 18 12.03 2.34 -4.62
N ALA A 19 11.61 1.10 -4.43
CA ALA A 19 10.33 0.79 -3.80
C ALA A 19 10.58 0.38 -2.34
N GLY A 20 9.85 0.99 -1.39
CA GLY A 20 9.86 0.54 0.00
C GLY A 20 9.19 -0.83 0.18
N ASN A 21 9.25 -1.38 1.40
CA ASN A 21 8.57 -2.62 1.76
C ASN A 21 7.05 -2.40 1.86
N THR A 22 6.41 -2.30 0.71
CA THR A 22 4.98 -2.01 0.60
C THR A 22 4.13 -3.25 0.33
N THR A 23 4.72 -4.44 0.34
CA THR A 23 4.02 -5.69 0.03
C THR A 23 3.48 -6.35 1.30
N CYS A 24 2.24 -6.85 1.27
CA CYS A 24 1.70 -7.62 2.39
C CYS A 24 2.21 -9.06 2.37
N LYS A 25 2.54 -9.58 3.54
CA LYS A 25 3.01 -10.96 3.72
C LYS A 25 1.90 -11.99 3.53
N THR A 26 0.66 -11.60 3.80
CA THR A 26 -0.54 -12.44 3.69
C THR A 26 -1.70 -11.65 3.07
N THR A 27 -2.82 -12.33 2.85
CA THR A 27 -4.07 -11.77 2.29
C THR A 27 -4.97 -11.10 3.33
N SER A 28 -4.51 -10.93 4.58
CA SER A 28 -5.31 -10.38 5.68
C SER A 28 -5.91 -9.00 5.38
N LEU A 29 -5.21 -8.19 4.58
CA LEU A 29 -5.62 -6.85 4.16
C LEU A 29 -6.04 -6.77 2.68
N ASP A 30 -6.37 -7.89 2.05
CA ASP A 30 -6.91 -7.91 0.69
C ASP A 30 -8.21 -7.12 0.55
N TRP A 31 -8.99 -7.00 1.62
CA TRP A 31 -10.20 -6.16 1.63
C TRP A 31 -9.87 -4.69 1.39
N TYR A 32 -8.74 -4.21 1.93
CA TYR A 32 -8.25 -2.86 1.68
C TYR A 32 -7.74 -2.77 0.25
N THR A 33 -6.84 -3.68 -0.14
CA THR A 33 -6.18 -3.67 -1.45
C THR A 33 -7.19 -3.76 -2.60
N ARG A 34 -8.23 -4.60 -2.49
CA ARG A 34 -9.29 -4.73 -3.51
C ARG A 34 -10.13 -3.47 -3.63
N SER A 35 -10.32 -2.73 -2.54
CA SER A 35 -11.15 -1.53 -2.52
C SER A 35 -10.39 -0.28 -3.00
N VAL A 36 -9.15 -0.13 -2.55
CA VAL A 36 -8.30 1.04 -2.83
C VAL A 36 -7.50 0.86 -4.12
N GLY A 37 -7.15 -0.38 -4.48
CA GLY A 37 -6.31 -0.71 -5.63
C GLY A 37 -4.81 -0.75 -5.34
N GLU A 38 -4.41 -0.53 -4.09
CA GLU A 38 -3.03 -0.63 -3.61
C GLU A 38 -3.01 -1.10 -2.15
N THR A 39 -1.88 -1.61 -1.67
CA THR A 39 -1.74 -2.04 -0.27
C THR A 39 -1.79 -0.84 0.67
N PRO A 40 -2.17 -1.02 1.95
CA PRO A 40 -2.16 0.08 2.92
C PRO A 40 -0.76 0.66 3.13
N CYS A 41 0.29 -0.16 3.05
CA CYS A 41 1.67 0.34 3.06
C CYS A 41 1.98 1.24 1.87
N ARG A 42 1.52 0.89 0.67
CA ARG A 42 1.73 1.73 -0.52
C ARG A 42 0.94 3.04 -0.42
N THR A 43 -0.29 3.01 0.09
CA THR A 43 -1.05 4.24 0.37
C THR A 43 -0.34 5.12 1.39
N TYR A 44 0.14 4.52 2.48
CA TYR A 44 0.90 5.23 3.52
C TYR A 44 2.15 5.89 2.93
N GLU A 45 2.95 5.14 2.17
CA GLU A 45 4.15 5.64 1.51
C GLU A 45 3.84 6.83 0.58
N ARG A 46 2.86 6.70 -0.30
CA ARG A 46 2.48 7.76 -1.24
C ARG A 46 1.97 9.01 -0.53
N MET A 47 1.24 8.85 0.57
CA MET A 47 0.78 9.99 1.36
C MET A 47 1.96 10.73 2.02
N ARG A 48 2.94 10.00 2.56
CA ARG A 48 4.18 10.59 3.08
C ARG A 48 5.00 11.28 1.98
N GLN A 49 4.98 10.73 0.77
CA GLN A 49 5.63 11.29 -0.42
C GLN A 49 5.03 12.63 -0.93
N ILE A 50 3.88 13.05 -0.42
CA ILE A 50 3.39 14.41 -0.66
C ILE A 50 4.35 15.44 -0.04
N CYS A 51 4.91 15.14 1.14
CA CYS A 51 5.79 16.03 1.89
C CYS A 51 7.28 15.72 1.68
N ASP A 52 7.62 14.44 1.52
CA ASP A 52 8.99 13.97 1.35
C ASP A 52 9.04 12.95 0.21
N ARG A 53 9.40 13.42 -0.99
CA ARG A 53 9.38 12.63 -2.22
C ARG A 53 10.25 11.37 -2.16
N ASP A 54 11.27 11.37 -1.30
CA ASP A 54 12.19 10.24 -1.14
C ASP A 54 11.76 9.29 -0.01
N TYR A 55 10.67 9.60 0.71
CA TYR A 55 10.16 8.75 1.77
C TYR A 55 9.83 7.36 1.24
N GLN A 56 10.30 6.34 1.95
CA GLN A 56 10.03 4.94 1.67
C GLN A 56 9.58 4.25 2.94
N VAL A 57 8.57 3.41 2.80
CA VAL A 57 8.17 2.54 3.90
C VAL A 57 9.26 1.49 4.10
N GLY A 58 9.89 1.52 5.28
CA GLY A 58 10.84 0.50 5.72
C GLY A 58 10.13 -0.72 6.30
N ASP A 59 10.92 -1.63 6.87
CA ASP A 59 10.41 -2.71 7.71
C ASP A 59 9.91 -2.13 9.04
N PHE A 60 8.65 -2.37 9.36
CA PHE A 60 8.03 -1.94 10.60
C PHE A 60 8.63 -2.71 11.78
N ARG A 61 8.85 -2.00 12.88
CA ARG A 61 9.32 -2.60 14.13
C ARG A 61 8.22 -3.48 14.72
N THR A 62 8.62 -4.47 15.51
CA THR A 62 7.68 -5.30 16.28
C THR A 62 7.07 -4.56 17.47
N SER A 63 7.71 -3.49 17.94
CA SER A 63 7.14 -2.57 18.94
C SER A 63 6.03 -1.73 18.31
N ILE A 64 4.95 -1.50 19.04
CA ILE A 64 3.82 -0.68 18.59
C ILE A 64 4.03 0.76 19.10
N PRO A 65 3.90 1.79 18.24
CA PRO A 65 3.67 1.71 16.79
C PRO A 65 4.93 1.29 16.00
N GLY A 66 4.73 0.56 14.90
CA GLY A 66 5.84 0.04 14.10
C GLY A 66 6.64 1.13 13.38
N ASP A 67 6.01 2.26 13.06
CA ASP A 67 6.63 3.49 12.50
C ASP A 67 6.34 4.69 13.41
N ASN A 68 7.14 5.76 13.30
CA ASN A 68 6.87 7.04 13.94
C ASN A 68 6.70 8.11 12.84
N CYS A 69 5.97 9.18 13.15
CA CYS A 69 5.99 10.40 12.38
C CYS A 69 7.34 11.12 12.55
N GLY A 70 8.39 10.56 11.95
CA GLY A 70 9.72 11.18 11.83
C GLY A 70 9.93 11.79 10.44
N GLY A 71 10.91 12.69 10.31
CA GLY A 71 11.22 13.37 9.04
C GLY A 71 10.60 14.76 8.92
N GLN A 72 11.16 15.59 8.04
CA GLN A 72 10.72 16.97 7.81
C GLN A 72 10.26 17.13 6.36
N PRO A 73 9.05 17.69 6.11
CA PRO A 73 8.09 18.19 7.10
C PRO A 73 7.16 17.09 7.63
N ALA A 74 6.86 17.16 8.93
CA ALA A 74 5.99 16.19 9.62
C ALA A 74 4.49 16.36 9.29
N THR A 75 4.12 17.36 8.48
CA THR A 75 2.73 17.69 8.15
C THR A 75 1.95 16.53 7.52
N CYS A 76 2.61 15.69 6.72
CA CYS A 76 1.98 14.53 6.09
C CYS A 76 1.81 13.31 7.01
N CYS A 77 2.37 13.32 8.23
CA CYS A 77 2.21 12.23 9.20
C CYS A 77 1.63 12.65 10.55
N CYS A 78 1.61 13.94 10.88
CA CYS A 78 1.04 14.46 12.12
C CYS A 78 -0.49 14.46 12.11
N ASN A 79 -1.11 13.32 11.85
CA ASN A 79 -2.55 13.17 11.84
C ASN A 79 -2.98 11.71 12.06
N SER A 80 -4.23 11.53 12.50
CA SER A 80 -4.75 10.19 12.82
C SER A 80 -4.94 9.29 11.60
N VAL A 81 -5.15 9.87 10.40
CA VAL A 81 -5.29 9.13 9.14
C VAL A 81 -3.98 8.40 8.82
N SER A 82 -2.85 9.08 9.01
CA SER A 82 -1.49 8.54 8.83
C SER A 82 -1.18 7.46 9.84
N PHE A 83 -1.56 7.68 11.10
CA PHE A 83 -1.43 6.67 12.14
C PHE A 83 -2.21 5.40 11.80
N ALA A 84 -3.49 5.52 11.42
CA ALA A 84 -4.31 4.37 11.04
C ALA A 84 -3.74 3.61 9.83
N LEU A 85 -3.26 4.33 8.81
CA LEU A 85 -2.58 3.72 7.66
C LEU A 85 -1.28 3.01 8.06
N SER A 86 -0.51 3.59 8.98
CA SER A 86 0.72 2.95 9.49
C SER A 86 0.39 1.64 10.25
N MET A 87 -0.67 1.61 11.06
CA MET A 87 -1.12 0.40 11.77
C MET A 87 -1.64 -0.68 10.81
N LEU A 88 -2.35 -0.30 9.75
CA LEU A 88 -2.71 -1.22 8.67
C LEU A 88 -1.45 -1.73 7.95
N CYS A 89 -0.47 -0.87 7.68
CA CYS A 89 0.79 -1.28 7.07
C CYS A 89 1.57 -2.26 7.96
N MET A 90 1.59 -2.03 9.27
CA MET A 90 2.18 -2.96 10.23
C MET A 90 1.56 -4.36 10.11
N ASN A 91 0.22 -4.44 10.15
CA ASN A 91 -0.50 -5.70 9.99
C ASN A 91 -0.23 -6.36 8.62
N CYS A 92 -0.13 -5.56 7.56
CA CYS A 92 0.25 -6.00 6.20
C CYS A 92 1.63 -6.67 6.18
N GLN A 93 2.66 -6.02 6.73
CA GLN A 93 4.03 -6.52 6.71
C GLN A 93 4.22 -7.74 7.62
N HIS A 94 3.59 -7.74 8.80
CA HIS A 94 3.67 -8.88 9.73
C HIS A 94 2.79 -10.06 9.31
N GLY A 95 1.81 -9.82 8.44
CA GLY A 95 0.91 -10.84 7.92
C GLY A 95 -0.18 -11.27 8.90
N THR A 96 -0.58 -10.38 9.82
CA THR A 96 -1.56 -10.62 10.88
C THR A 96 -2.95 -10.14 10.49
N GLY A 97 -3.97 -10.49 11.28
CA GLY A 97 -5.36 -10.04 11.07
C GLY A 97 -6.15 -10.87 10.06
N SER A 98 -5.68 -12.09 9.78
CA SER A 98 -6.34 -13.01 8.84
C SER A 98 -7.66 -13.54 9.40
N GLY A 99 -7.79 -13.60 10.74
CA GLY A 99 -8.87 -14.30 11.44
C GLY A 99 -8.76 -15.83 11.35
N VAL A 100 -7.80 -16.36 10.59
CA VAL A 100 -7.54 -17.80 10.50
C VAL A 100 -6.83 -18.22 11.77
N PHE A 101 -7.29 -19.31 12.39
CA PHE A 101 -6.78 -19.79 13.69
C PHE A 101 -6.88 -18.76 14.83
N GLY A 102 -7.81 -17.81 14.72
CA GLY A 102 -8.02 -16.79 15.76
C GLY A 102 -6.99 -15.65 15.76
N ASP A 103 -6.20 -15.48 14.69
CA ASP A 103 -5.29 -14.34 14.50
C ASP A 103 -6.07 -13.01 14.50
N PRO A 104 -6.00 -12.21 15.58
CA PRO A 104 -6.84 -11.03 15.75
C PRO A 104 -6.29 -9.80 15.03
N GLY A 105 -5.06 -9.86 14.52
CA GLY A 105 -4.31 -8.66 14.12
C GLY A 105 -3.47 -8.08 15.26
N ILE A 106 -2.70 -7.06 14.92
CA ILE A 106 -1.91 -6.26 15.86
C ILE A 106 -2.75 -5.04 16.22
N ASP A 107 -3.12 -4.94 17.49
CA ASP A 107 -3.77 -3.78 18.09
C ASP A 107 -2.73 -2.83 18.70
N ALA A 108 -3.15 -1.61 19.03
CA ALA A 108 -2.36 -0.61 19.72
C ALA A 108 -3.07 -0.18 21.01
N GLU A 109 -2.30 -0.15 22.10
CA GLU A 109 -2.78 0.27 23.41
C GLU A 109 -2.94 1.79 23.50
N VAL A 110 -3.58 2.26 24.56
CA VAL A 110 -3.68 3.69 24.91
C VAL A 110 -2.28 4.32 24.95
N GLY A 111 -2.12 5.51 24.38
CA GLY A 111 -0.82 6.20 24.28
C GLY A 111 -0.05 5.91 22.98
N SER A 112 -0.46 4.91 22.19
CA SER A 112 0.30 4.52 20.99
C SER A 112 0.31 5.61 19.91
N TYR A 113 -0.78 6.37 19.77
CA TYR A 113 -0.83 7.50 18.86
C TYR A 113 0.12 8.62 19.28
N GLU A 114 0.22 8.90 20.58
CA GLU A 114 1.13 9.89 21.13
C GLU A 114 2.59 9.49 20.87
N VAL A 115 2.92 8.20 21.01
CA VAL A 115 4.23 7.66 20.64
C VAL A 115 4.47 7.79 19.13
N TYR A 116 3.46 7.50 18.30
CA TYR A 116 3.54 7.65 16.84
C TYR A 116 3.86 9.09 16.44
N LEU A 117 3.17 10.05 17.05
CA LEU A 117 3.27 11.47 16.71
C LEU A 117 4.67 12.06 16.97
N ASN A 118 5.50 11.46 17.83
CA ASN A 118 6.91 11.78 18.02
C ASN A 118 7.32 13.26 17.74
N HIS A 119 6.94 14.17 18.64
CA HIS A 119 7.17 15.63 18.56
C HIS A 119 6.40 16.40 17.47
N CYS A 120 5.32 15.85 16.93
CA CYS A 120 4.37 16.60 16.12
C CYS A 120 3.86 17.86 16.83
N VAL A 121 3.97 19.00 16.16
CA VAL A 121 3.37 20.26 16.58
C VAL A 121 2.02 20.39 15.89
N ASN A 122 0.93 20.36 16.68
CA ASN A 122 -0.47 20.46 16.23
C ASN A 122 -0.96 19.28 15.36
N PRO A 123 -1.10 18.06 15.92
CA PRO A 123 -1.69 16.94 15.19
C PRO A 123 -3.16 17.19 14.84
N THR A 124 -3.58 16.75 13.64
CA THR A 124 -5.00 16.80 13.25
C THR A 124 -5.64 15.43 13.37
N ASN A 125 -6.74 15.34 14.12
CA ASN A 125 -7.48 14.09 14.28
C ASN A 125 -8.67 14.07 13.34
N LYS A 126 -8.95 12.91 12.75
CA LYS A 126 -10.09 12.68 11.83
C LYS A 126 -10.08 13.54 10.56
N ASN A 127 -8.96 14.23 10.29
CA ASN A 127 -8.83 15.12 9.16
C ASN A 127 -7.37 15.26 8.73
N LEU A 128 -7.16 15.67 7.49
CA LEU A 128 -5.89 16.09 6.95
C LEU A 128 -5.83 17.62 6.90
N ARG A 129 -4.63 18.20 6.97
CA ARG A 129 -4.45 19.61 6.63
C ARG A 129 -4.75 19.85 5.15
N ASN A 130 -5.21 21.04 4.80
CA ASN A 130 -5.65 21.38 3.45
C ASN A 130 -4.57 21.15 2.37
N ASP A 131 -3.31 21.45 2.68
CA ASP A 131 -2.16 21.20 1.80
C ASP A 131 -1.94 19.72 1.53
N VAL A 132 -2.02 18.88 2.57
CA VAL A 132 -1.92 17.42 2.45
C VAL A 132 -3.13 16.86 1.71
N GLN A 133 -4.35 17.30 2.05
CA GLN A 133 -5.58 16.87 1.38
C GLN A 133 -5.53 17.18 -0.12
N LEU A 134 -5.10 18.38 -0.49
CA LEU A 134 -4.92 18.77 -1.89
C LEU A 134 -3.88 17.87 -2.58
N GLY A 135 -2.77 17.56 -1.93
CA GLY A 135 -1.76 16.63 -2.44
C GLY A 135 -2.29 15.22 -2.65
N VAL A 136 -3.12 14.71 -1.73
CA VAL A 136 -3.82 13.41 -1.86
C VAL A 136 -4.70 13.42 -3.10
N CYS A 137 -5.48 14.49 -3.31
CA CYS A 137 -6.36 14.63 -4.46
C CYS A 137 -5.58 14.70 -5.79
N GLN A 138 -4.56 15.57 -5.86
CA GLN A 138 -3.75 15.77 -7.07
C GLN A 138 -2.98 14.51 -7.48
N GLN A 139 -2.55 13.70 -6.51
CA GLN A 139 -1.85 12.45 -6.77
C GLN A 139 -2.79 11.27 -6.96
N GLY A 140 -4.11 11.44 -6.86
CA GLY A 140 -5.08 10.36 -6.97
C GLY A 140 -4.87 9.28 -5.91
N ILE A 141 -4.47 9.66 -4.69
CA ILE A 141 -4.34 8.74 -3.56
C ILE A 141 -5.75 8.52 -3.00
N LYS A 142 -6.18 7.26 -2.97
CA LYS A 142 -7.51 6.88 -2.48
C LYS A 142 -7.45 6.65 -0.98
N LEU A 143 -8.16 7.47 -0.22
CA LEU A 143 -8.30 7.33 1.23
C LEU A 143 -9.77 7.06 1.57
N PRO A 144 -10.14 5.81 1.92
CA PRO A 144 -11.51 5.47 2.30
C PRO A 144 -12.02 6.28 3.50
N ALA A 145 -13.33 6.51 3.56
CA ALA A 145 -13.96 7.34 4.59
C ALA A 145 -13.69 6.87 6.02
N PHE A 146 -13.56 5.55 6.25
CA PHE A 146 -13.33 5.00 7.58
C PHE A 146 -12.06 5.58 8.22
N LEU A 147 -11.02 5.88 7.44
CA LEU A 147 -9.77 6.47 7.94
C LEU A 147 -9.97 7.86 8.57
N TYR A 148 -11.02 8.58 8.15
CA TYR A 148 -11.39 9.89 8.70
C TYR A 148 -12.37 9.76 9.87
N SER A 149 -13.15 8.70 9.96
CA SER A 149 -14.19 8.57 10.99
C SER A 149 -13.66 7.95 12.28
N ILE A 150 -12.75 6.98 12.17
CA ILE A 150 -12.30 6.15 13.28
C ILE A 150 -11.01 6.68 13.91
N PHE A 151 -11.17 7.22 15.11
CA PHE A 151 -10.07 7.63 15.97
C PHE A 151 -10.56 7.65 17.41
N TRP A 152 -9.83 6.97 18.29
CA TRP A 152 -10.09 6.94 19.72
C TRP A 152 -9.25 8.03 20.40
N ARG A 153 -9.88 8.75 21.34
CA ARG A 153 -9.30 9.98 21.92
C ARG A 153 -7.93 9.78 22.53
N ASP A 154 -7.71 8.65 23.20
CA ASP A 154 -6.49 8.38 23.96
C ASP A 154 -5.47 7.55 23.15
N GLY A 155 -5.62 7.54 21.82
CA GLY A 155 -4.68 6.93 20.90
C GLY A 155 -4.67 5.41 20.71
N PRO A 156 -5.59 4.57 21.26
CA PRO A 156 -5.58 3.16 20.94
C PRO A 156 -6.05 2.92 19.50
N TRP A 157 -5.75 1.72 18.99
CA TRP A 157 -6.15 1.31 17.65
C TRP A 157 -6.47 -0.19 17.65
N PHE A 158 -7.63 -0.58 17.11
CA PHE A 158 -8.09 -1.97 17.16
C PHE A 158 -8.33 -2.50 15.74
N TYR A 159 -7.56 -3.49 15.32
CA TYR A 159 -7.64 -4.08 13.99
C TYR A 159 -9.05 -4.60 13.68
N GLY A 160 -9.63 -5.36 14.61
CA GLY A 160 -10.96 -5.96 14.45
C GLY A 160 -12.03 -4.91 14.19
N ALA A 161 -12.06 -3.85 15.01
CA ALA A 161 -13.01 -2.74 14.85
C ALA A 161 -12.79 -2.02 13.51
N ILE A 162 -11.53 -1.67 13.19
CA ILE A 162 -11.19 -0.97 11.94
C ILE A 162 -11.67 -1.75 10.72
N LYS A 163 -11.41 -3.07 10.71
CA LYS A 163 -11.82 -3.95 9.61
C LYS A 163 -13.34 -3.97 9.45
N GLU A 164 -14.10 -4.05 10.55
CA GLU A 164 -15.55 -4.03 10.52
C GLU A 164 -16.09 -2.70 9.95
N TYR A 165 -15.62 -1.55 10.47
CA TYR A 165 -16.01 -0.24 9.95
C TYR A 165 -15.62 -0.06 8.48
N ALA A 166 -14.42 -0.49 8.11
CA ALA A 166 -13.96 -0.40 6.72
C ALA A 166 -14.84 -1.21 5.78
N GLN A 167 -15.24 -2.42 6.16
CA GLN A 167 -16.14 -3.25 5.34
C GLN A 167 -17.53 -2.61 5.18
N LEU A 168 -18.06 -2.01 6.24
CA LEU A 168 -19.33 -1.25 6.17
C LEU A 168 -19.22 -0.04 5.23
N ASP A 169 -18.18 0.78 5.38
CA ASP A 169 -18.00 1.95 4.51
C ASP A 169 -17.72 1.58 3.04
N ILE A 170 -16.91 0.54 2.81
CA ILE A 170 -16.58 0.06 1.47
C ILE A 170 -17.83 -0.51 0.78
N SER A 171 -18.63 -1.30 1.48
CA SER A 171 -19.90 -1.82 0.93
C SER A 171 -20.92 -0.71 0.66
N GLY A 172 -20.86 0.40 1.41
CA GLY A 172 -21.61 1.63 1.17
C GLY A 172 -21.05 2.54 0.06
N GLY A 173 -20.01 2.11 -0.67
CA GLY A 173 -19.42 2.88 -1.77
C GLY A 173 -18.50 4.04 -1.34
N LYS A 174 -18.10 4.10 -0.06
CA LYS A 174 -17.25 5.18 0.50
C LYS A 174 -15.76 4.82 0.50
N ASN A 175 -15.29 4.21 -0.59
CA ASN A 175 -13.90 3.82 -0.77
C ASN A 175 -13.03 4.88 -1.44
N ASN A 176 -13.61 6.01 -1.83
CA ASN A 176 -12.90 7.11 -2.46
C ASN A 176 -12.54 8.19 -1.44
N THR A 177 -11.65 9.07 -1.87
CA THR A 177 -11.19 10.24 -1.14
C THR A 177 -12.27 11.30 -1.06
N GLY A 178 -13.50 10.99 -0.61
CA GLY A 178 -14.74 11.80 -0.74
C GLY A 178 -14.71 13.27 -0.27
N LEU A 179 -13.55 13.77 0.18
CA LEU A 179 -13.22 15.17 0.45
C LEU A 179 -12.54 15.89 -0.74
N CYS A 180 -12.04 15.14 -1.73
CA CYS A 180 -11.65 15.67 -3.01
C CYS A 180 -12.92 16.02 -3.76
N THR A 181 -13.35 17.28 -3.65
CA THR A 181 -14.19 17.86 -4.69
C THR A 181 -13.43 17.61 -5.98
N GLU A 182 -14.05 16.96 -6.97
CA GLU A 182 -13.44 16.88 -8.29
C GLU A 182 -13.01 18.30 -8.63
N ALA A 183 -11.70 18.52 -8.74
CA ALA A 183 -11.21 19.73 -9.34
C ALA A 183 -11.78 19.65 -10.74
N SER A 184 -12.94 20.30 -10.93
CA SER A 184 -13.59 20.49 -12.21
C SER A 184 -12.47 20.75 -13.18
N SER A 185 -12.37 19.92 -14.21
CA SER A 185 -11.55 20.20 -15.37
C SER A 185 -11.76 21.67 -15.70
N ALA A 186 -10.78 22.51 -15.37
CA ALA A 186 -10.83 23.92 -15.70
C ALA A 186 -10.62 23.97 -17.21
N ASP A 187 -11.73 23.86 -17.94
CA ASP A 187 -11.82 24.30 -19.31
C ASP A 187 -11.41 25.77 -19.34
N ASN A 188 -10.18 26.01 -19.78
CA ASN A 188 -9.68 27.33 -20.12
C ASN A 188 -10.40 27.82 -21.37
N ASN A 189 -11.68 28.20 -21.24
CA ASN A 189 -12.37 29.06 -22.18
C ASN A 189 -12.38 30.47 -21.61
N ASN A 190 -11.25 31.17 -21.75
CA ASN A 190 -11.27 32.62 -21.78
C ASN A 190 -10.84 33.09 -23.16
N SER A 191 -11.84 33.56 -23.91
CA SER A 191 -11.64 34.39 -25.09
C SER A 191 -11.10 35.73 -24.65
N GLU A 192 -9.87 36.05 -25.04
CA GLU A 192 -9.42 37.43 -25.07
C GLU A 192 -8.61 37.65 -26.34
N ALA A 193 -9.06 38.63 -27.11
CA ALA A 193 -8.57 38.96 -28.42
C ALA A 193 -7.19 39.62 -28.34
N ALA A 194 -6.24 39.11 -29.12
CA ALA A 194 -5.09 39.88 -29.56
C ALA A 194 -4.64 39.40 -30.95
N THR A 195 -4.94 40.23 -31.94
CA THR A 195 -4.37 40.22 -33.29
C THR A 195 -2.85 40.40 -33.22
N THR A 196 -2.05 39.49 -33.80
CA THR A 196 -0.92 39.88 -34.68
C THR A 196 -0.44 38.69 -35.55
N THR A 197 -0.01 39.07 -36.75
CA THR A 197 0.35 38.38 -38.00
C THR A 197 1.53 37.39 -38.01
N LEU A 198 1.34 36.33 -38.80
CA LEU A 198 2.20 35.77 -39.88
C LEU A 198 3.73 35.70 -39.70
N SER A 199 4.29 34.48 -39.73
CA SER A 199 5.30 34.08 -40.74
C SER A 199 5.53 32.57 -40.78
N GLU A 200 5.75 32.11 -42.00
CA GLU A 200 5.81 30.75 -42.52
C GLU A 200 7.26 30.25 -42.64
N ALA A 201 7.42 28.92 -42.71
CA ALA A 201 8.50 28.14 -43.35
C ALA A 201 9.34 27.25 -42.42
N GLY A 202 9.46 25.96 -42.79
CA GLY A 202 10.49 25.06 -42.26
C GLY A 202 10.13 23.57 -42.15
N LYS A 203 9.57 22.98 -43.21
CA LYS A 203 9.31 21.53 -43.32
C LYS A 203 10.62 20.76 -43.47
N SER A 204 11.00 19.93 -42.49
CA SER A 204 12.03 18.89 -42.71
C SER A 204 11.46 17.51 -42.38
N ARG A 205 11.49 16.63 -43.40
CA ARG A 205 11.01 15.25 -43.35
C ARG A 205 12.17 14.37 -42.92
N VAL A 206 12.05 13.70 -41.77
CA VAL A 206 12.97 12.64 -41.36
C VAL A 206 12.30 11.30 -41.67
N PRO A 207 12.95 10.37 -42.41
CA PRO A 207 12.35 9.10 -42.78
C PRO A 207 12.21 8.17 -41.56
N VAL A 208 10.96 7.90 -41.16
CA VAL A 208 10.55 7.01 -40.05
C VAL A 208 10.66 5.51 -40.42
N GLY A 209 11.43 5.16 -41.44
CA GLY A 209 11.37 3.83 -42.08
C GLY A 209 12.22 2.71 -41.47
N ALA A 210 13.07 2.97 -40.47
CA ALA A 210 14.10 1.99 -40.05
C ALA A 210 14.10 1.57 -38.57
N ILE A 211 13.30 2.19 -37.70
CA ILE A 211 13.33 1.93 -36.24
C ILE A 211 12.27 0.90 -35.80
N ALA A 212 11.25 0.63 -36.62
CA ALA A 212 10.15 -0.26 -36.27
C ALA A 212 10.46 -1.78 -36.40
N GLY A 213 11.61 -2.17 -36.99
CA GLY A 213 11.93 -3.57 -37.26
C GLY A 213 12.65 -4.34 -36.13
N GLY A 214 13.29 -3.64 -35.18
CA GLY A 214 14.16 -4.28 -34.18
C GLY A 214 13.46 -4.73 -32.90
N VAL A 215 12.37 -4.04 -32.51
CA VAL A 215 11.75 -4.23 -31.18
C VAL A 215 10.95 -5.53 -31.09
N VAL A 216 10.38 -6.00 -32.20
CA VAL A 216 9.51 -7.19 -32.21
C VAL A 216 10.31 -8.48 -31.99
N ALA A 217 11.55 -8.58 -32.48
CA ALA A 217 12.39 -9.77 -32.30
C ALA A 217 12.88 -9.95 -30.85
N GLY A 218 13.13 -8.85 -30.13
CA GLY A 218 13.60 -8.89 -28.74
C GLY A 218 12.52 -9.35 -27.76
N VAL A 219 11.27 -8.91 -27.95
CA VAL A 219 10.16 -9.26 -27.06
C VAL A 219 9.81 -10.75 -27.15
N VAL A 220 9.87 -11.35 -28.35
CA VAL A 220 9.58 -12.78 -28.54
C VAL A 220 10.63 -13.68 -27.86
N LEU A 221 11.91 -13.31 -27.92
CA LEU A 221 12.98 -14.05 -27.24
C LEU A 221 12.89 -13.96 -25.71
N LEU A 222 12.55 -12.79 -25.17
CA LEU A 222 12.38 -12.61 -23.73
C LEU A 222 11.20 -13.42 -23.20
N ILE A 223 10.05 -13.37 -23.87
CA ILE A 223 8.88 -14.16 -23.50
C ILE A 223 9.20 -15.66 -23.55
N GLY A 224 9.88 -16.13 -24.60
CA GLY A 224 10.31 -17.52 -24.71
C GLY A 224 11.21 -17.99 -23.56
N SER A 225 12.17 -17.16 -23.13
CA SER A 225 13.08 -17.48 -22.02
C SER A 225 12.37 -17.55 -20.67
N VAL A 226 11.39 -16.67 -20.42
CA VAL A 226 10.59 -16.67 -19.18
C VAL A 226 9.70 -17.91 -19.11
N PHE A 227 9.03 -18.27 -20.21
CA PHE A 227 8.22 -19.48 -20.26
C PHE A 227 9.04 -20.76 -20.07
N LEU A 228 10.24 -20.83 -20.66
CA LEU A 228 11.14 -21.98 -20.48
C LEU A 228 11.65 -22.08 -19.04
N GLY A 229 12.03 -20.95 -18.41
CA GLY A 229 12.43 -20.91 -17.00
C GLY A 229 11.30 -21.31 -16.05
N PHE A 230 10.08 -20.83 -16.29
CA PHE A 230 8.89 -21.22 -15.53
C PHE A 230 8.59 -22.72 -15.64
N PHE A 231 8.72 -23.30 -16.83
CA PHE A 231 8.48 -24.73 -17.05
C PHE A 231 9.51 -25.62 -16.35
N ILE A 232 10.78 -25.21 -16.34
CA ILE A 232 11.86 -25.93 -15.64
C ILE A 232 11.65 -25.82 -14.11
N SER A 233 11.31 -24.64 -13.61
CA SER A 233 11.04 -24.42 -12.17
C SER A 233 9.85 -25.25 -11.67
N LYS A 234 8.75 -25.29 -12.45
CA LYS A 234 7.58 -26.12 -12.13
C LYS A 234 7.95 -27.61 -12.06
N ARG A 235 8.75 -28.10 -13.01
CA ARG A 235 9.25 -29.48 -12.99
C ARG A 235 10.17 -29.78 -11.79
N GLN A 236 10.88 -28.79 -11.25
CA GLN A 236 11.68 -28.99 -10.04
C GLN A 236 10.83 -29.01 -8.77
N GLN A 237 9.76 -28.21 -8.70
CA GLN A 237 8.82 -28.25 -7.57
C GLN A 237 8.10 -29.60 -7.45
N ASP A 238 7.73 -30.22 -8.58
CA ASP A 238 7.12 -31.56 -8.61
C ASP A 238 8.05 -32.68 -8.14
N LYS A 239 9.38 -32.44 -8.11
CA LYS A 239 10.34 -33.38 -7.51
C LYS A 239 10.41 -33.19 -6.00
N LYS A 240 10.51 -31.94 -5.53
CA LYS A 240 10.59 -31.62 -4.10
C LYS A 240 9.34 -32.04 -3.31
N LEU A 241 8.15 -32.00 -3.93
CA LEU A 241 6.91 -32.47 -3.29
C LEU A 241 6.87 -34.00 -3.12
N ARG A 242 7.46 -34.76 -4.04
CA ARG A 242 7.53 -36.23 -3.92
C ARG A 242 8.45 -36.66 -2.79
N ASP A 243 9.60 -35.99 -2.64
CA ASP A 243 10.53 -36.27 -1.53
C ASP A 243 9.89 -35.98 -0.15
N LEU A 244 9.03 -34.96 -0.05
CA LEU A 244 8.30 -34.63 1.18
C LEU A 244 7.18 -35.63 1.50
N ILE A 245 6.53 -36.19 0.49
CA ILE A 245 5.46 -37.19 0.67
C ILE A 245 6.05 -38.55 1.09
N GLU A 246 7.24 -38.92 0.57
CA GLU A 246 7.93 -40.16 0.94
C GLU A 246 8.43 -40.16 2.41
N GLN A 247 8.80 -38.99 2.96
CA GLN A 247 9.25 -38.88 4.36
C GLN A 247 8.12 -38.94 5.40
N ARG A 248 6.85 -38.85 4.99
CA ARG A 248 5.71 -38.93 5.92
C ARG A 248 5.27 -40.38 6.11
N LYS A 249 6.15 -41.22 6.64
CA LYS A 249 5.77 -42.53 7.20
C LYS A 249 4.87 -42.27 8.43
N PRO A 250 3.66 -42.85 8.53
CA PRO A 250 2.77 -42.56 9.66
C PRO A 250 3.41 -43.08 10.95
N LEU A 251 3.72 -42.16 11.85
CA LEU A 251 4.10 -42.47 13.22
C LEU A 251 2.84 -42.97 13.93
N ASN A 252 2.77 -44.29 14.14
CA ASN A 252 1.82 -44.90 15.06
C ASN A 252 1.94 -44.20 16.41
N THR A 253 0.98 -43.32 16.68
CA THR A 253 0.84 -42.68 17.99
C THR A 253 -0.49 -43.16 18.51
N ALA A 254 -0.43 -44.13 19.41
CA ALA A 254 -1.54 -44.47 20.28
C ALA A 254 -1.87 -43.20 21.08
N PHE A 255 -3.00 -42.58 20.77
CA PHE A 255 -3.51 -41.46 21.54
C PHE A 255 -4.51 -42.01 22.56
N GLU A 256 -4.04 -42.05 23.79
CA GLU A 256 -4.78 -42.39 25.00
C GLU A 256 -5.89 -41.35 25.20
N TYR A 257 -7.12 -41.85 25.29
CA TYR A 257 -8.34 -41.07 25.42
C TYR A 257 -8.47 -40.61 26.89
N TYR A 258 -8.25 -39.32 27.15
CA TYR A 258 -8.65 -38.69 28.41
C TYR A 258 -9.96 -37.93 28.19
N ASP A 259 -11.02 -38.42 28.82
CA ASP A 259 -12.28 -37.69 29.04
C ASP A 259 -12.04 -36.55 30.04
N PRO A 260 -12.43 -35.31 29.73
CA PRO A 260 -12.76 -34.33 30.75
C PRO A 260 -14.28 -34.33 30.99
N LEU A 261 -14.68 -35.01 32.07
CA LEU A 261 -15.96 -34.83 32.70
C LEU A 261 -16.07 -33.40 33.27
N VAL A 262 -17.08 -32.69 32.78
CA VAL A 262 -18.11 -31.95 33.55
C VAL A 262 -17.63 -30.87 34.55
N GLY A 263 -18.03 -29.63 34.26
CA GLY A 263 -18.56 -28.72 35.29
C GLY A 263 -18.04 -27.29 35.21
N ALA A 264 -18.89 -26.36 34.73
CA ALA A 264 -19.23 -25.09 35.39
C ALA A 264 -19.88 -24.09 34.41
N THR A 265 -21.21 -24.02 34.49
CA THR A 265 -22.04 -22.80 34.60
C THR A 265 -21.75 -21.59 33.72
N VAL A 266 -22.67 -21.43 32.76
CA VAL A 266 -23.25 -20.18 32.25
C VAL A 266 -23.48 -19.15 33.36
N GLN A 267 -22.83 -17.97 33.30
CA GLN A 267 -23.44 -16.69 33.67
C GLN A 267 -22.59 -15.48 33.23
N SER A 268 -23.27 -14.41 32.83
CA SER A 268 -22.79 -13.02 32.59
C SER A 268 -22.25 -12.64 31.20
N ARG A 269 -23.17 -12.58 30.22
CA ARG A 269 -23.15 -11.55 29.16
C ARG A 269 -24.32 -10.60 29.43
N GLU A 270 -24.04 -9.46 30.02
CA GLU A 270 -24.83 -8.21 30.00
C GLU A 270 -24.11 -7.23 30.93
N LEU A 271 -23.39 -6.25 30.36
CA LEU A 271 -22.98 -4.96 30.94
C LEU A 271 -21.69 -4.47 30.26
N TYR A 272 -21.73 -4.15 28.97
CA TYR A 272 -20.76 -3.21 28.37
C TYR A 272 -21.31 -2.70 27.02
N CYS A 273 -22.40 -1.92 27.08
CA CYS A 273 -22.88 -1.06 25.98
C CYS A 273 -23.65 0.14 26.54
N ARG A 274 -23.11 0.77 27.58
CA ARG A 274 -23.54 2.11 28.00
C ARG A 274 -22.32 2.85 28.51
N LEU A 275 -22.12 4.06 27.98
CA LEU A 275 -21.03 5.01 28.21
C LEU A 275 -19.86 4.86 27.24
N THR A 276 -19.99 5.45 26.04
CA THR A 276 -19.47 6.80 25.71
C THR A 276 -19.84 7.13 24.27
#